data_AF-A0A3D3MP03-F1
#
_entry.id   AF-A0A3D3MP03-F1
#
_cell.length_a   1.000
_cell.length_b   1.000
_cell.length_c   1.000
_cell.angle_alpha   90.00
_cell.angle_beta   90.00
_cell.angle_gamma   90.00
#
_symmetry.space_group_name_H-M   'P 1'
#
loop_
_entity.id
_entity.type
_entity.pdbx_description
1 polymer ?
#
loop_
_entity_poly.entity_id
_entity_poly.type
_entity_poly.pdbx_seq_one_letter_code
_entity_poly.pdbx_strand_id
1 'polypeptide(L)'
;MSLLIISPRKKQLISYPHALLINGQLLGIMKGTAKINIPPGRFHVTLRSMFKFIETSVDVEIPERETVEIVYGDRERLWNMLFNLDLALWLLKRITHFGEPWDTLYEIISNGFFALWLLRIWIIRKRYFQMEVKVNKKSPQ
;
A
#
# COMPACT_ATOMS: atom_id res chain seq x y z
N MET A 1 4.65 -16.63 25.59
CA MET A 1 5.20 -15.93 24.40
C MET A 1 4.04 -15.39 23.61
N SER A 2 4.10 -14.12 23.21
CA SER A 2 3.05 -13.47 22.42
C SER A 2 3.41 -13.58 20.94
N LEU A 3 2.40 -13.72 20.08
CA LEU A 3 2.59 -13.95 18.65
C LEU A 3 2.15 -12.72 17.85
N LEU A 4 3.05 -12.15 17.06
CA LEU A 4 2.74 -11.11 16.09
C LEU A 4 2.57 -11.75 14.71
N ILE A 5 1.40 -11.61 14.11
CA ILE A 5 1.11 -12.06 12.74
C ILE A 5 0.98 -10.84 11.86
N ILE A 6 1.73 -10.78 10.78
CA ILE A 6 1.63 -9.70 9.78
C ILE A 6 1.12 -10.32 8.49
N SER A 7 -0.09 -9.96 8.06
CA SER A 7 -0.79 -10.59 6.94
C SER A 7 -1.32 -9.56 5.95
N PRO A 8 -1.44 -9.90 4.65
CA PRO A 8 -2.06 -9.01 3.67
C PRO A 8 -3.59 -8.98 3.83
N ARG A 9 -4.21 -7.79 3.72
CA ARG A 9 -5.67 -7.58 3.87
C ARG A 9 -6.54 -8.39 2.92
N LYS A 10 -6.04 -8.61 1.72
CA LYS A 10 -6.67 -9.44 0.69
C LYS A 10 -5.59 -10.31 0.07
N LYS A 11 -5.98 -11.46 -0.49
CA LYS A 11 -5.10 -12.32 -1.27
C LYS A 11 -4.54 -11.48 -2.43
N GLN A 12 -3.28 -11.04 -2.29
CA GLN A 12 -2.62 -10.22 -3.30
C GLN A 12 -2.28 -11.13 -4.49
N LEU A 13 -2.72 -10.74 -5.70
CA LEU A 13 -2.41 -11.48 -6.93
C LEU A 13 -0.90 -11.47 -7.22
N ILE A 14 -0.22 -10.40 -6.78
CA ILE A 14 1.23 -10.23 -6.88
C ILE A 14 1.74 -9.87 -5.49
N SER A 15 2.55 -10.75 -4.89
CA SER A 15 3.16 -10.53 -3.58
C SER A 15 4.56 -9.95 -3.76
N TYR A 16 4.70 -8.66 -3.49
CA TYR A 16 6.00 -7.99 -3.48
C TYR A 16 6.73 -8.26 -2.15
N PRO A 17 8.07 -8.35 -2.14
CA PRO A 17 8.81 -8.43 -0.91
C PRO A 17 8.83 -7.07 -0.18
N HIS A 18 8.65 -7.15 1.13
CA HIS A 18 8.64 -6.00 2.04
C HIS A 18 9.67 -6.23 3.14
N ALA A 19 10.50 -5.24 3.43
CA ALA A 19 11.36 -5.22 4.59
C ALA A 19 10.52 -4.91 5.84
N LEU A 20 10.67 -5.74 6.87
CA LEU A 20 10.03 -5.56 8.15
C LEU A 20 11.04 -5.02 9.15
N LEU A 21 10.68 -3.90 9.79
CA LEU A 21 11.45 -3.27 10.85
C LEU A 21 10.59 -3.20 12.11
N ILE A 22 11.22 -3.41 13.27
CA ILE A 22 10.59 -3.20 14.58
C ILE A 22 11.48 -2.29 15.39
N ASN A 23 10.91 -1.21 15.93
CA ASN A 23 11.63 -0.15 16.63
C ASN A 23 12.82 0.40 15.81
N GLY A 24 12.65 0.46 14.48
CA GLY A 24 13.70 0.89 13.54
C GLY A 24 14.76 -0.16 13.20
N GLN A 25 14.76 -1.34 13.84
CA GLN A 25 15.68 -2.42 13.53
C GLN A 25 15.11 -3.34 12.45
N LEU A 26 15.88 -3.57 11.38
CA LEU A 26 15.52 -4.51 10.32
C LEU A 26 15.55 -5.94 10.85
N LEU A 27 14.39 -6.59 10.86
CA LEU A 27 14.24 -8.01 11.22
C LEU A 27 14.43 -8.94 10.03
N GLY A 28 14.01 -8.50 8.84
CA GLY A 28 14.16 -9.30 7.63
C GLY A 28 13.22 -8.87 6.50
N ILE A 29 13.20 -9.65 5.44
CA ILE A 29 12.35 -9.44 4.27
C ILE A 29 11.24 -10.48 4.28
N MET A 30 9.99 -10.02 4.24
CA MET A 30 8.81 -10.86 4.16
C MET A 30 8.13 -10.78 2.79
N LYS A 31 7.55 -11.90 2.35
CA LYS A 31 6.72 -12.00 1.14
C LYS A 31 5.40 -12.70 1.50
N GLY A 32 4.33 -11.92 1.70
CA GLY A 32 3.03 -12.44 2.13
C GLY A 32 2.86 -12.37 3.65
N THR A 33 2.65 -13.51 4.32
CA THR A 33 2.39 -13.54 5.77
C THR A 33 3.67 -13.81 6.55
N ALA A 34 3.95 -13.02 7.58
CA ALA A 34 5.03 -13.25 8.54
C ALA A 34 4.46 -13.57 9.93
N LYS A 35 5.12 -14.47 10.66
CA LYS A 35 4.79 -14.83 12.05
C LYS A 35 6.05 -14.65 12.90
N ILE A 36 5.95 -13.87 13.97
CA ILE A 36 7.10 -13.48 14.78
C ILE A 36 6.73 -13.63 16.25
N ASN A 37 7.60 -14.32 17.00
CA ASN A 37 7.48 -14.44 18.44
C ASN A 37 8.19 -13.24 19.08
N ILE A 38 7.45 -12.40 19.79
CA ILE A 38 7.96 -11.17 20.39
C ILE A 38 7.51 -11.10 21.86
N PRO A 39 8.37 -10.59 22.77
CA PRO A 39 7.99 -10.38 24.16
C PRO A 39 6.83 -9.38 24.28
N PRO A 40 6.01 -9.45 25.35
CA PRO A 40 4.97 -8.46 25.60
C PRO A 40 5.55 -7.05 25.72
N GLY A 41 4.88 -6.05 25.16
CA GLY A 41 5.38 -4.67 25.14
C GLY A 41 4.81 -3.83 24.01
N ARG A 42 5.28 -2.58 23.92
CA ARG A 42 4.93 -1.65 22.84
C ARG A 42 6.01 -1.66 21.78
N PHE A 43 5.60 -1.85 20.53
CA PHE A 43 6.49 -1.94 19.40
C PHE A 43 6.03 -1.01 18.27
N HIS A 44 6.98 -0.29 17.72
CA HIS A 44 6.80 0.46 16.49
C HIS A 44 7.09 -0.46 15.31
N VAL A 45 6.05 -0.97 14.66
CA VAL A 45 6.20 -1.91 13.54
C VAL A 45 6.16 -1.13 12.24
N THR A 46 7.23 -1.23 11.44
CA THR A 46 7.36 -0.57 10.15
C THR A 46 7.50 -1.61 9.04
N LEU A 47 6.70 -1.48 7.99
CA LEU A 47 6.84 -2.30 6.79
C LEU A 47 7.17 -1.40 5.62
N ARG A 48 8.33 -1.65 5.03
CA ARG A 48 8.86 -0.91 3.90
C ARG A 48 8.85 -1.80 2.66
N SER A 49 8.16 -1.39 1.60
CA SER A 49 8.22 -2.12 0.34
C SER A 49 9.61 -1.96 -0.28
N MET A 50 10.18 -3.05 -0.82
CA MET A 50 11.50 -2.98 -1.47
C MET A 50 11.42 -2.42 -2.89
N PHE A 51 10.30 -2.69 -3.57
CA PHE A 51 10.09 -2.29 -4.97
C PHE A 51 9.34 -0.98 -5.10
N LYS A 52 8.43 -0.71 -4.17
CA LYS A 52 7.77 0.58 -4.07
C LYS A 52 8.48 1.36 -2.96
N PHE A 53 9.00 2.55 -3.22
CA PHE A 53 9.57 3.45 -2.19
C PHE A 53 8.46 3.95 -1.24
N ILE A 54 7.82 3.03 -0.52
CA ILE A 54 6.68 3.25 0.35
C ILE A 54 6.97 2.51 1.65
N GLU A 55 6.72 3.22 2.74
CA GLU A 55 6.79 2.68 4.09
C GLU A 55 5.48 3.00 4.81
N THR A 56 5.14 2.14 5.76
CA THR A 56 4.04 2.40 6.70
C THR A 56 4.49 1.92 8.05
N SER A 57 4.06 2.64 9.08
CA SER A 57 4.37 2.32 10.46
C SER A 57 3.09 2.31 11.27
N VAL A 58 3.05 1.43 12.27
CA VAL A 58 1.97 1.37 13.25
C VAL A 58 2.53 1.02 14.61
N ASP A 59 2.07 1.73 15.63
CA ASP A 59 2.36 1.39 17.01
C ASP A 59 1.41 0.28 17.47
N VAL A 60 1.99 -0.82 17.95
CA VAL A 60 1.25 -1.98 18.42
C VAL A 60 1.63 -2.28 19.85
N GLU A 61 0.61 -2.42 20.70
CA GLU A 61 0.75 -2.96 22.04
C GLU A 61 0.48 -4.47 21.97
N ILE A 62 1.46 -5.27 22.37
CA ILE A 62 1.39 -6.73 22.41
C ILE A 62 1.14 -7.16 23.86
N PRO A 63 -0.08 -7.59 24.20
CA PRO A 63 -0.40 -8.09 25.54
C PRO A 63 0.27 -9.44 25.82
N GLU A 64 0.35 -9.81 27.10
CA GLU A 64 0.87 -11.11 27.52
C GLU A 64 -0.02 -12.25 27.01
N ARG A 65 0.62 -13.26 26.38
CA ARG A 65 -0.04 -14.50 25.89
C ARG A 65 -1.13 -14.29 24.84
N GLU A 66 -1.25 -13.09 24.27
CA GLU A 66 -2.19 -12.81 23.19
C GLU A 66 -1.52 -12.87 21.81
N THR A 67 -2.35 -13.03 20.79
CA THR A 67 -1.95 -12.95 19.38
C THR A 67 -2.46 -11.66 18.79
N VAL A 68 -1.54 -10.83 18.27
CA VAL A 68 -1.90 -9.60 17.58
C VAL A 68 -1.69 -9.79 16.08
N GLU A 69 -2.71 -9.47 15.29
CA GLU A 69 -2.63 -9.52 13.84
C GLU A 69 -2.54 -8.10 13.28
N ILE A 70 -1.48 -7.81 12.51
CA ILE A 70 -1.34 -6.59 11.73
C ILE A 70 -1.69 -6.93 10.29
N VAL A 71 -2.68 -6.25 9.76
CA VAL A 71 -3.13 -6.45 8.40
C VAL A 71 -2.64 -5.28 7.55
N TYR A 72 -1.82 -5.56 6.53
CA TYR A 72 -1.33 -4.54 5.59
C TYR A 72 -2.07 -4.61 4.26
N GLY A 73 -2.41 -3.47 3.68
CA GLY A 73 -3.19 -3.43 2.46
C GLY A 73 -2.95 -2.17 1.64
N ASP A 74 -3.14 -2.31 0.34
CA ASP A 74 -3.04 -1.22 -0.61
C ASP A 74 -4.45 -0.81 -1.06
N ARG A 75 -4.80 0.47 -0.91
CA ARG A 75 -6.08 1.04 -1.39
C ARG A 75 -6.02 1.42 -2.89
N GLU A 76 -4.92 1.15 -3.57
CA GLU A 76 -4.63 1.54 -4.97
C GLU A 76 -5.60 1.03 -6.05
N ARG A 77 -6.45 0.00 -5.82
CA ARG A 77 -7.19 -0.68 -6.92
C ARG A 77 -8.12 0.22 -7.74
N LEU A 78 -8.82 1.17 -7.10
CA LEU A 78 -9.72 2.11 -7.79
C LEU A 78 -8.94 3.16 -8.60
N TRP A 79 -7.82 3.63 -8.06
CA TRP A 79 -6.99 4.65 -8.72
C TRP A 79 -6.19 4.07 -9.88
N ASN A 80 -5.69 2.84 -9.77
CA ASN A 80 -5.09 2.12 -10.89
C ASN A 80 -6.09 1.85 -12.02
N MET A 81 -7.38 1.69 -11.71
CA MET A 81 -8.42 1.54 -12.73
C MET A 81 -8.67 2.85 -13.48
N LEU A 82 -8.76 3.98 -12.75
CA LEU A 82 -8.84 5.31 -13.35
C LEU A 82 -7.63 5.61 -14.25
N PHE A 83 -6.43 5.19 -13.84
CA PHE A 83 -5.22 5.31 -14.66
C PHE A 83 -5.31 4.54 -15.97
N ASN A 84 -5.69 3.26 -15.91
CA ASN A 84 -5.79 2.44 -17.12
C ASN A 84 -6.84 3.01 -18.08
N LEU A 85 -7.90 3.61 -17.55
CA LEU A 85 -8.95 4.26 -18.35
C LEU A 85 -8.44 5.54 -19.00
N ASP A 86 -7.71 6.39 -18.27
CA ASP A 86 -7.09 7.61 -18.80
C ASP A 86 -6.00 7.30 -19.84
N LEU A 87 -5.18 6.27 -19.61
CA LEU A 87 -4.18 5.78 -20.55
C LEU A 87 -4.82 5.18 -21.80
N ALA A 88 -5.93 4.45 -21.66
CA ALA A 88 -6.70 3.95 -22.79
C ALA A 88 -7.31 5.11 -23.60
N LEU A 89 -7.83 6.14 -22.94
CA LEU A 89 -8.34 7.36 -23.60
C LEU A 89 -7.22 8.10 -24.35
N TRP A 90 -6.05 8.24 -23.73
CA TRP A 90 -4.87 8.83 -24.37
C TRP A 90 -4.41 8.02 -25.60
N LEU A 91 -4.38 6.69 -25.47
CA LEU A 91 -4.02 5.80 -26.58
C LEU A 91 -5.07 5.84 -27.70
N LEU A 92 -6.36 5.86 -27.36
CA LEU A 92 -7.47 6.01 -28.30
C LEU A 92 -7.36 7.33 -29.07
N LYS A 93 -7.05 8.44 -28.38
CA LYS A 93 -6.79 9.74 -29.01
C LYS A 93 -5.61 9.67 -29.98
N ARG A 94 -4.52 8.99 -29.61
CA ARG A 94 -3.35 8.84 -30.49
C ARG A 94 -3.68 8.10 -31.80
N ILE A 95 -4.72 7.29 -31.80
CA ILE A 95 -5.17 6.51 -32.96
C ILE A 95 -6.29 7.25 -33.73
N THR A 96 -7.05 8.14 -33.07
CA THR A 96 -8.18 8.88 -33.68
C THR A 96 -7.85 10.37 -33.83
N HIS A 97 -7.71 10.85 -35.07
CA HIS A 97 -7.54 12.28 -35.36
C HIS A 97 -8.88 13.00 -35.21
N PHE A 98 -9.09 13.67 -34.07
CA PHE A 98 -10.19 14.62 -33.92
C PHE A 98 -9.73 15.97 -34.47
N GLY A 99 -10.40 16.47 -35.52
CA GLY A 99 -10.06 17.77 -36.10
C GLY A 99 -10.16 18.95 -35.12
N GLU A 100 -9.54 20.08 -35.47
CA GLU A 100 -9.64 21.33 -34.69
C GLU A 100 -11.10 21.76 -34.47
N PRO A 101 -11.43 22.39 -33.33
CA PRO A 101 -10.57 22.91 -32.26
C PRO A 101 -10.42 21.96 -31.04
N TRP A 102 -11.00 20.77 -31.12
CA TRP A 102 -11.07 19.83 -30.00
C TRP A 102 -9.70 19.24 -29.63
N ASP A 103 -8.78 19.19 -30.59
CA ASP A 103 -7.48 18.59 -30.40
C ASP A 103 -6.60 19.40 -29.42
N THR A 104 -6.59 20.73 -29.57
CA THR A 104 -5.83 21.67 -28.73
C THR A 104 -6.37 21.74 -27.30
N LEU A 105 -7.70 21.75 -27.16
CA LEU A 105 -8.36 21.76 -25.85
C LEU A 105 -8.04 20.47 -25.08
N TYR A 106 -8.01 19.34 -25.78
CA TYR A 106 -7.69 18.05 -25.20
C TYR A 106 -6.19 17.92 -24.87
N GLU A 107 -5.27 18.49 -25.65
CA GLU A 107 -3.84 18.50 -25.32
C GLU A 107 -3.54 19.25 -24.02
N ILE A 108 -4.13 20.44 -23.83
CA ILE A 108 -3.91 21.26 -22.64
C ILE A 108 -4.48 20.55 -21.40
N ILE A 109 -5.69 19.99 -21.52
CA ILE A 109 -6.33 19.26 -20.43
C ILE A 109 -5.58 17.95 -20.15
N SER A 110 -5.19 17.18 -21.16
CA SER A 110 -4.50 15.89 -20.99
C SER A 110 -3.10 16.06 -20.42
N ASN A 111 -2.29 17.00 -20.92
CA ASN A 111 -0.93 17.20 -20.41
C ASN A 111 -0.93 17.85 -19.01
N GLY A 112 -1.82 18.81 -18.77
CA GLY A 112 -1.99 19.43 -17.45
C GLY A 112 -2.52 18.45 -16.41
N PHE A 113 -3.51 17.63 -16.78
CA PHE A 113 -4.03 16.56 -15.94
C PHE A 113 -2.97 15.50 -15.66
N PHE A 114 -2.18 15.08 -16.66
CA PHE A 114 -1.10 14.11 -16.49
C PHE A 114 -0.02 14.60 -15.51
N ALA A 115 0.40 15.88 -15.59
CA ALA A 115 1.38 16.46 -14.68
C ALA A 115 0.84 16.59 -13.23
N LEU A 116 -0.37 17.12 -13.07
CA LEU A 116 -1.06 17.19 -11.77
C LEU A 116 -1.31 15.79 -11.19
N TRP A 117 -1.57 14.81 -12.05
CA TRP A 117 -1.80 13.43 -11.68
C TRP A 117 -0.51 12.70 -11.28
N LEU A 118 0.62 12.92 -11.96
CA LEU A 118 1.94 12.42 -11.56
C LEU A 118 2.34 12.96 -10.18
N LEU A 119 2.17 14.26 -9.98
CA LEU A 119 2.39 14.91 -8.69
C LEU A 119 1.47 14.29 -7.63
N ARG A 120 0.18 14.12 -7.97
CA ARG A 120 -0.81 13.52 -7.09
C ARG A 120 -0.46 12.09 -6.77
N ILE A 121 -0.03 11.25 -7.73
CA ILE A 121 0.47 9.90 -7.48
C ILE A 121 1.65 9.93 -6.52
N TRP A 122 2.58 10.85 -6.70
CA TRP A 122 3.76 10.91 -5.84
C TRP A 122 3.39 11.21 -4.39
N ILE A 123 2.46 12.15 -4.18
CA ILE A 123 1.90 12.49 -2.87
C ILE A 123 1.01 11.37 -2.33
N ILE A 124 0.19 10.77 -3.19
CA ILE A 124 -0.76 9.73 -2.84
C ILE A 124 -0.01 8.48 -2.44
N ARG A 125 0.91 7.97 -3.26
CA ARG A 125 1.70 6.74 -3.03
C ARG A 125 2.33 6.64 -1.64
N LYS A 126 2.71 7.76 -0.99
CA LYS A 126 3.19 7.79 0.40
C LYS A 126 2.12 7.55 1.48
N ARG A 127 0.83 7.71 1.16
CA ARG A 127 -0.30 7.77 2.09
C ARG A 127 -1.24 6.55 2.08
N TYR A 128 -1.11 5.62 1.14
CA TYR A 128 -2.09 4.50 0.95
C TYR A 128 -1.65 3.14 1.45
N PHE A 129 -0.37 2.97 1.80
CA PHE A 129 0.07 1.76 2.47
C PHE A 129 -0.34 1.91 3.94
N GLN A 130 -1.44 1.25 4.29
CA GLN A 130 -2.00 1.31 5.63
C GLN A 130 -1.83 -0.04 6.32
N MET A 131 -1.45 0.03 7.59
CA MET A 131 -1.55 -1.06 8.52
C MET A 131 -2.76 -0.85 9.40
N GLU A 132 -3.57 -1.89 9.54
CA GLU A 132 -4.64 -1.94 10.53
C GLU A 132 -4.29 -3.01 11.56
N VAL A 133 -4.32 -2.66 12.85
CA VAL A 133 -4.15 -3.62 13.94
C VAL A 133 -5.49 -4.29 14.19
N LYS A 134 -5.53 -5.61 14.06
CA LYS A 134 -6.62 -6.47 14.52
C LYS A 134 -6.15 -7.21 15.76
N VAL A 135 -6.60 -6.74 16.92
CA VAL A 135 -6.44 -7.50 18.16
C VAL A 135 -7.47 -8.61 18.14
N ASN A 136 -7.03 -9.84 17.91
CA ASN A 136 -7.89 -11.00 18.06
C ASN A 136 -7.91 -11.36 19.54
N LYS A 137 -8.82 -10.71 20.30
CA LYS A 137 -9.15 -11.15 21.66
C LYS A 137 -9.78 -12.52 21.56
N LYS A 138 -8.97 -13.58 21.57
CA LYS A 138 -9.47 -14.89 21.95
C LYS A 138 -9.88 -14.77 23.41
N SER A 139 -11.19 -14.63 23.63
CA SER A 139 -11.81 -14.77 24.93
C SER A 139 -11.27 -16.06 25.56
N PRO A 140 -10.71 -16.03 26.78
CA PRO A 140 -10.44 -17.25 27.51
C PRO A 140 -11.79 -17.93 27.77
N GLN A 141 -11.93 -19.17 27.30
CA GLN A 141 -12.88 -20.14 27.86
C GLN A 141 -12.14 -20.92 28.95
#